data_AF-A0A7X0EEF5-F1
#
_entry.id   AF-A0A7X0EEF5-F1
#
_cell.length_a   1.000
_cell.length_b   1.000
_cell.length_c   1.000
_cell.angle_alpha   90.00
_cell.angle_beta   90.00
_cell.angle_gamma   90.00
#
_symmetry.space_group_name_H-M   'P 1'
#
loop_
_entity.id
_entity.type
_entity.pdbx_description
1 polymer ?
#
loop_
_entity_poly.entity_id
_entity_poly.type
_entity_poly.pdbx_seq_one_letter_code
_entity_poly.pdbx_strand_id
1 'polypeptide(L)' 'MACPTPESGGVAALLTPGTYVIHPGQPDWGLGQVQSAVGARVTVNFPHAGKQLIDASVVPLRAVEPEDWMP' A
#
# COMPACT_ATOMS: atom_id res chain seq x y z
N MET A 1 -10.76 22.18 23.00
CA MET A 1 -10.87 22.17 21.53
C MET A 1 -10.59 20.74 21.12
N ALA A 2 -11.64 19.96 20.92
CA ALA A 2 -11.54 18.54 20.66
C ALA A 2 -11.57 18.34 19.14
N CYS A 3 -10.48 17.84 18.59
CA CYS A 3 -10.45 17.19 17.29
C CYS A 3 -10.12 15.73 17.61
N PRO A 4 -11.03 14.76 17.38
CA PRO A 4 -10.66 13.37 17.55
C PRO A 4 -9.56 13.04 16.54
N THR A 5 -8.41 12.54 17.01
CA THR A 5 -7.47 11.81 16.16
C THR A 5 -8.28 10.71 15.49
N PRO A 6 -8.31 10.58 14.15
CA PRO A 6 -8.87 9.38 13.57
C PRO A 6 -8.00 8.23 14.11
N GLU A 7 -8.62 7.33 14.86
CA GLU A 7 -8.01 6.04 15.13
C GLU A 7 -7.72 5.45 13.74
N SER A 8 -6.46 5.40 13.32
CA SER A 8 -5.98 4.64 12.16
C SER A 8 -6.13 3.14 12.47
N GLY A 9 -7.37 2.74 12.76
CA GLY A 9 -7.81 1.37 12.73
C GLY A 9 -7.67 0.95 11.30
N GLY A 10 -6.72 0.06 11.04
CA GLY A 10 -6.45 -0.52 9.74
C GLY A 10 -7.75 -0.97 9.10
N VAL A 11 -8.29 -0.10 8.25
CA VAL A 11 -9.22 -0.53 7.22
C VAL A 11 -8.44 -1.58 6.46
N ALA A 12 -9.06 -2.73 6.20
CA ALA A 12 -8.51 -3.65 5.21
C ALA A 12 -8.47 -2.87 3.89
N ALA A 13 -7.37 -2.14 3.66
CA ALA A 13 -7.41 -1.05 2.73
C ALA A 13 -7.52 -1.67 1.36
N LEU A 14 -8.62 -1.32 0.69
CA LEU A 14 -8.89 -1.78 -0.65
C LEU A 14 -7.70 -1.32 -1.49
N LEU A 15 -6.98 -2.28 -2.09
CA LEU A 15 -5.85 -2.01 -2.96
C LEU A 15 -6.38 -1.30 -4.21
N THR A 16 -6.46 0.02 -4.14
CA THR A 16 -7.05 0.87 -5.18
C THR A 16 -5.99 1.85 -5.69
N PRO A 17 -6.11 2.34 -6.93
CA PRO A 17 -5.21 3.35 -7.45
C PRO A 17 -5.00 4.51 -6.46
N GLY A 18 -3.75 4.84 -6.16
CA GLY A 18 -3.36 5.85 -5.18
C GLY A 18 -3.02 5.30 -3.79
N THR A 19 -3.44 4.08 -3.44
CA THR A 19 -3.12 3.44 -2.15
C THR A 19 -1.62 3.18 -2.04
N TYR A 20 -1.03 3.47 -0.88
CA TYR A 20 0.37 3.13 -0.59
C TYR A 20 0.47 1.76 0.09
N VAL A 21 1.47 0.98 -0.30
CA VAL A 21 1.66 -0.40 0.15
C VAL A 21 3.12 -0.73 0.37
N ILE A 22 3.38 -1.67 1.26
CA ILE A 22 4.69 -2.30 1.44
C ILE A 22 4.62 -3.78 1.03
N HIS A 23 5.68 -4.25 0.36
CA HIS A 23 5.81 -5.65 -0.01
C HIS A 23 6.47 -6.43 1.14
N PRO A 24 5.77 -7.38 1.80
CA PRO A 24 6.30 -8.06 2.98
C PRO A 24 7.55 -8.91 2.69
N GLY A 25 7.63 -9.52 1.51
CA GLY A 25 8.81 -10.28 1.07
C GLY A 25 9.94 -9.45 0.46
N GLN A 26 9.75 -8.14 0.27
CA GLN A 26 10.70 -7.25 -0.40
C GLN A 26 10.65 -5.84 0.22
N PRO A 27 10.97 -5.69 1.51
CA PRO A 27 10.92 -4.40 2.19
C PRO A 27 11.89 -3.37 1.58
N ASP A 28 12.99 -3.82 0.97
CA ASP A 28 14.00 -2.99 0.31
C ASP A 28 13.48 -2.25 -0.93
N TRP A 29 12.34 -2.69 -1.49
CA TRP A 29 11.69 -1.99 -2.60
C TRP A 29 11.12 -0.64 -2.20
N GLY A 30 10.91 -0.42 -0.90
CA GLY A 30 10.38 0.79 -0.31
C GLY A 30 8.85 0.88 -0.38
N LEU A 31 8.35 2.09 -0.13
CA LEU A 31 6.93 2.41 -0.16
C LEU A 31 6.42 2.45 -1.60
N GLY A 32 5.63 1.47 -1.99
CA GLY A 32 5.04 1.39 -3.32
C GLY A 32 3.69 2.09 -3.38
N GLN A 33 3.34 2.65 -4.54
CA GLN A 33 2.01 3.21 -4.79
C GLN A 33 1.26 2.34 -5.80
N VAL A 34 0.04 1.94 -5.47
CA VAL A 34 -0.84 1.19 -6.37
C VAL A 34 -1.23 2.10 -7.53
N GLN A 35 -0.91 1.68 -8.75
CA GLN A 35 -1.29 2.37 -9.99
C GLN A 35 -2.63 1.84 -10.52
N SER A 36 -2.89 0.54 -10.34
CA SER A 36 -4.10 -0.14 -10.82
C SER A 36 -4.34 -1.42 -10.04
N ALA A 37 -5.61 -1.82 -9.88
CA ALA A 37 -5.97 -3.11 -9.29
C ALA A 37 -7.15 -3.71 -10.05
N VAL A 38 -6.98 -4.95 -10.51
CA VAL A 38 -8.00 -5.70 -11.26
C VAL A 38 -8.14 -7.08 -10.63
N GLY A 39 -9.20 -7.26 -9.83
CA GLY A 39 -9.37 -8.44 -9.00
C GLY A 39 -8.20 -8.57 -8.01
N ALA A 40 -7.51 -9.71 -8.02
CA ALA A 40 -6.34 -9.94 -7.18
C ALA A 40 -5.03 -9.37 -7.77
N ARG A 41 -5.01 -8.94 -9.03
CA ARG A 41 -3.80 -8.45 -9.69
C ARG A 41 -3.65 -6.95 -9.48
N VAL A 42 -2.60 -6.57 -8.77
CA VAL A 42 -2.35 -5.19 -8.36
C VAL A 42 -1.03 -4.74 -8.97
N THR A 43 -1.06 -3.66 -9.73
CA THR A 43 0.13 -3.01 -10.27
C THR A 43 0.56 -1.93 -9.30
N VAL A 44 1.78 -2.04 -8.79
CA VAL A 44 2.37 -1.13 -7.81
C VAL A 44 3.67 -0.57 -8.38
N ASN A 45 3.87 0.74 -8.27
CA ASN A 45 5.14 1.36 -8.59
C ASN A 45 5.96 1.55 -7.31
N PHE A 46 7.07 0.82 -7.19
CA PHE A 46 8.01 0.92 -6.09
C PHE A 46 9.22 1.79 -6.48
N PRO A 47 9.78 2.58 -5.56
CA PRO A 47 10.91 3.46 -5.88
C PRO A 47 12.17 2.69 -6.27
N HIS A 48 12.44 1.53 -5.67
CA HIS A 48 13.70 0.80 -5.92
C HIS A 48 13.55 -0.40 -6.87
N ALA A 49 12.32 -0.84 -7.14
CA ALA A 49 12.03 -1.97 -8.03
C ALA A 49 11.22 -1.60 -9.27
N GLY A 50 10.82 -0.33 -9.38
CA GLY A 50 9.95 0.17 -10.44
C GLY A 50 8.54 -0.43 -10.37
N LYS A 51 7.88 -0.50 -11.52
CA LYS A 51 6.52 -1.01 -11.65
C LYS A 51 6.48 -2.53 -11.59
N GLN A 52 5.81 -3.09 -10.59
CA GLN A 52 5.61 -4.52 -10.41
C GLN A 52 4.13 -4.90 -10.39
N LEU A 53 3.83 -6.04 -11.02
CA LEU A 53 2.52 -6.68 -10.97
C LEU A 53 2.54 -7.74 -9.88
N ILE A 54 1.69 -7.59 -8.88
CA ILE A 54 1.63 -8.44 -7.70
C ILE A 54 0.27 -9.11 -7.65
N ASP A 55 0.26 -10.41 -7.37
CA ASP A 55 -0.97 -11.14 -7.09
C ASP A 55 -1.25 -11.10 -5.58
N ALA A 56 -2.25 -10.30 -5.20
CA ALA A 56 -2.65 -10.09 -3.81
C ALA A 56 -3.32 -11.32 -3.17
N SER A 57 -3.70 -12.34 -3.96
CA SER A 57 -4.16 -13.63 -3.41
C SER A 57 -3.00 -14.49 -2.90
N VAL A 58 -1.80 -14.27 -3.42
CA VAL A 58 -0.58 -15.01 -3.05
C VAL A 58 0.27 -14.19 -2.08
N VAL A 59 0.43 -12.90 -2.35
CA VAL A 59 1.24 -11.98 -1.55
C VAL A 59 0.35 -10.88 -0.96
N PRO A 60 0.02 -10.95 0.34
CA PRO A 60 -0.81 -9.93 0.98
C PRO A 60 -0.01 -8.64 1.16
N LEU A 61 -0.20 -7.70 0.24
CA LEU A 61 0.34 -6.35 0.36
C LEU A 61 -0.23 -5.68 1.60
N ARG A 62 0.64 -5.06 2.41
CA ARG A 62 0.19 -4.29 3.57
C ARG A 62 0.01 -2.85 3.12
N ALA A 63 -1.24 -2.40 3.11
CA ALA A 63 -1.53 -0.99 2.89
C ALA A 63 -1.09 -0.16 4.09
N VAL A 64 -0.55 1.02 3.79
CA VAL A 64 -0.09 1.99 4.78
C VAL A 64 -0.55 3.37 4.36
N GLU A 65 -0.79 4.24 5.33
CA GLU A 65 -1.12 5.63 5.06
C GLU A 65 0.19 6.39 4.81
N PRO A 66 0.28 7.24 3.77
CA PRO A 66 1.49 8.00 3.49
C PRO A 66 1.80 9.00 4.62
N GLU A 67 0.77 9.46 5.33
CA GLU A 67 0.87 10.33 6.52
C GLU A 67 1.45 9.61 7.75
N ASP A 68 1.23 8.31 7.90
CA ASP A 68 1.93 7.49 8.92
C ASP A 68 3.43 7.37 8.60
N TRP A 69 3.79 7.44 7.32
CA TRP A 69 5.18 7.37 6.84
C TRP A 69 5.88 8.74 6.76
N MET A 70 5.15 9.84 6.89
CA MET A 70 5.67 11.21 6.82
C MET A 70 5.29 11.98 8.08
N PRO A 71 6.13 11.95 9.14
CA PRO A 71 5.94 12.81 10.31
C PRO A 71 6.16 14.29 9.98
#